data_AF-A0A7K3S8A6-F1
#
_entry.id   AF-A0A7K3S8A6-F1
#
_cell.length_a   1.000
_cell.length_b   1.000
_cell.length_c   1.000
_cell.angle_alpha   90.00
_cell.angle_beta   90.00
_cell.angle_gamma   90.00
#
_symmetry.space_group_name_H-M   'P 1'
#
loop_
_entity.id
_entity.type
_entity.pdbx_description
1 polymer ?
#
loop_
_entity_poly.entity_id
_entity_poly.type
_entity_poly.pdbx_seq_one_letter_code
_entity_poly.pdbx_strand_id
1 'polypeptide(L)'
;FHLFRKVLEGYAEGPLPALPPEPRGLAGPVRAELTGWAGLGDVLEALGDPETESGVPPTFEELGVDRGLVRYRVAVPGPRQAYPLGASGLRDRAVVSVDGVRAGVVTEESGTLPEPVAGPAEVELWVESLGRVNYGPRLGEPKGVTGGVLHERQYL
;
A
#
# COMPACT_ATOMS: atom_id res chain seq x y z
N PHE A 1 8.58 -14.33 28.93
CA PHE A 1 7.46 -15.06 29.56
C PHE A 1 7.85 -15.73 30.88
N HIS A 2 8.70 -16.77 30.89
CA HIS A 2 8.98 -17.56 32.11
C HIS A 2 9.52 -16.75 33.30
N LEU A 3 10.37 -15.74 33.06
CA LEU A 3 10.87 -14.87 34.13
C LEU A 3 9.76 -14.01 34.76
N PHE A 4 8.89 -13.41 33.94
CA PHE A 4 7.70 -12.71 34.45
C PHE A 4 6.78 -13.66 35.24
N ARG A 5 6.53 -14.86 34.71
CA ARG A 5 5.72 -15.87 35.40
C ARG A 5 6.30 -16.25 36.77
N LYS A 6 7.62 -16.44 36.87
CA LYS A 6 8.33 -16.73 38.12
C LYS A 6 8.23 -15.59 39.13
N VAL A 7 8.34 -14.34 38.67
CA VAL A 7 8.17 -13.16 39.54
C VAL A 7 6.74 -13.10 40.09
N LEU A 8 5.74 -13.28 39.23
CA LEU A 8 4.33 -13.19 39.61
C LEU A 8 3.86 -14.38 40.48
N GLU A 9 4.48 -15.54 40.38
CA GLU A 9 4.21 -16.72 41.21
C GLU A 9 4.35 -16.42 42.71
N GLY A 10 5.34 -15.61 43.10
CA GLY A 10 5.57 -15.24 44.50
C GLY A 10 4.46 -14.36 45.11
N TYR A 11 3.56 -13.82 44.28
CA TYR A 11 2.45 -12.96 44.69
C TYR A 11 1.08 -13.62 44.46
N ALA A 12 1.04 -14.87 44.00
CA ALA A 12 -0.20 -15.57 43.72
C ALA A 12 -0.77 -16.23 44.99
N GLU A 13 -2.08 -16.13 45.18
CA GLU A 13 -2.82 -16.93 46.17
C GLU A 13 -3.02 -18.36 45.64
N GLY A 14 -1.94 -19.14 45.64
CA GLY A 14 -1.94 -20.54 45.19
C GLY A 14 -1.13 -20.79 43.90
N PRO A 15 -1.11 -22.05 43.42
CA PRO A 15 -0.32 -22.42 42.26
C PRO A 15 -0.83 -21.76 40.99
N LEU A 16 0.10 -21.28 40.16
CA LEU A 16 -0.25 -20.69 38.86
C LEU A 16 -0.86 -21.74 37.91
N PRO A 17 -1.84 -21.37 37.06
CA PRO A 17 -2.43 -22.29 36.07
C PRO A 17 -1.36 -22.92 35.17
N ALA A 18 -1.51 -24.21 34.87
CA ALA A 18 -0.65 -24.90 33.92
C ALA A 18 -0.64 -24.18 32.56
N LEU A 19 0.48 -24.29 31.83
CA LEU A 19 0.55 -23.75 30.47
C LEU A 19 -0.41 -24.55 29.56
N PRO A 20 -1.06 -23.88 28.59
CA PRO A 20 -1.80 -24.61 27.57
C PRO A 20 -0.86 -25.57 26.84
N PRO A 21 -1.37 -26.71 26.34
CA PRO A 21 -0.56 -27.60 25.51
C PRO A 21 -0.03 -26.84 24.30
N GLU A 22 1.18 -27.17 23.86
CA GLU A 22 1.75 -26.55 22.67
C GLU A 22 0.84 -26.77 21.46
N PRO A 23 0.62 -25.75 20.61
CA PRO A 23 -0.14 -25.91 19.38
C PRO A 23 0.48 -27.03 18.53
N ARG A 24 -0.35 -27.93 18.00
CA ARG A 24 0.11 -28.97 17.09
C ARG A 24 0.53 -28.34 15.75
N GLY A 25 1.83 -28.28 15.51
CA GLY A 25 2.39 -27.88 14.22
C GLY A 25 2.33 -28.99 13.17
N LEU A 26 2.83 -28.67 11.98
CA LEU A 26 3.05 -29.66 10.93
C LEU A 26 4.09 -30.68 11.40
N ALA A 27 3.83 -31.97 11.20
CA ALA A 27 4.72 -33.06 11.61
C ALA A 27 6.00 -33.16 10.77
N GLY A 28 6.11 -32.36 9.71
CA GLY A 28 7.25 -32.29 8.81
C GLY A 28 7.04 -31.24 7.72
N PRO A 29 8.00 -31.08 6.80
CA PRO A 29 7.90 -30.16 5.69
C PRO A 29 6.67 -30.47 4.81
N VAL A 30 5.89 -29.45 4.48
CA VAL A 30 4.76 -29.55 3.54
C VAL A 30 5.03 -28.58 2.38
N ARG A 31 4.73 -29.02 1.16
CA ARG A 31 4.77 -28.18 -0.04
C ARG A 31 3.35 -27.97 -0.53
N ALA A 32 3.00 -26.71 -0.77
CA ALA A 32 1.79 -26.34 -1.50
C ALA A 32 2.19 -25.82 -2.88
N GLU A 33 1.44 -26.21 -3.92
CA GLU A 33 1.65 -25.73 -5.29
C GLU A 33 0.57 -24.72 -5.64
N LEU A 34 0.98 -23.55 -6.13
CA LEU A 34 0.07 -22.54 -6.64
C LEU A 34 -0.23 -22.85 -8.10
N THR A 35 -1.42 -23.37 -8.37
CA THR A 35 -1.83 -23.84 -9.71
C THR A 35 -2.57 -22.80 -10.53
N GLY A 36 -2.79 -21.60 -9.99
CA GLY A 36 -3.51 -20.52 -10.64
C GLY A 36 -3.19 -19.17 -10.05
N TRP A 37 -3.47 -18.12 -10.82
CA TRP A 37 -3.33 -16.72 -10.44
C TRP A 37 -4.32 -15.87 -11.26
N ALA A 38 -4.59 -14.66 -10.80
CA ALA A 38 -5.40 -13.67 -11.52
C ALA A 38 -4.65 -12.34 -11.57
N GLY A 39 -4.82 -11.58 -12.65
CA GLY A 39 -4.24 -10.25 -12.78
C GLY A 39 -4.91 -9.28 -11.80
N LEU A 40 -4.17 -8.29 -11.30
CA LEU A 40 -4.73 -7.34 -10.34
C LEU A 40 -5.85 -6.49 -10.96
N GLY A 41 -5.78 -6.22 -12.28
CA GLY A 41 -6.87 -5.61 -13.03
C GLY A 41 -8.15 -6.45 -13.01
N ASP A 42 -8.05 -7.75 -13.33
CA ASP A 42 -9.19 -8.68 -13.31
C ASP A 42 -9.81 -8.78 -11.90
N VAL A 43 -8.95 -8.79 -10.87
CA VAL A 43 -9.39 -8.80 -9.47
C VAL A 43 -10.13 -7.50 -9.13
N LEU A 44 -9.62 -6.35 -9.57
CA LEU A 44 -10.26 -5.06 -9.33
C LEU A 44 -11.60 -4.93 -10.09
N GLU A 45 -11.70 -5.44 -11.32
CA GLU A 45 -12.97 -5.47 -12.05
C GLU A 45 -14.02 -6.34 -11.36
N ALA A 46 -13.62 -7.47 -10.76
CA ALA A 46 -14.53 -8.40 -10.12
C ALA A 46 -14.88 -8.04 -8.67
N LEU A 47 -13.94 -7.46 -7.91
CA LEU A 47 -14.03 -7.27 -6.46
C LEU A 47 -13.79 -5.83 -6.00
N GLY A 48 -13.42 -4.93 -6.90
CA GLY A 48 -13.17 -3.53 -6.59
C GLY A 48 -14.45 -2.74 -6.34
N ASP A 49 -14.30 -1.67 -5.57
CA ASP A 49 -15.35 -0.66 -5.43
C ASP A 49 -15.53 0.11 -6.76
N PRO A 50 -16.67 0.79 -6.97
CA PRO A 50 -16.91 1.58 -8.17
C PRO A 50 -15.81 2.62 -8.43
N GLU A 51 -15.37 2.72 -9.68
CA GLU A 51 -14.42 3.76 -10.10
C GLU A 51 -15.06 5.15 -9.98
N THR A 52 -14.28 6.13 -9.55
CA THR A 52 -14.70 7.51 -9.38
C THR A 52 -13.70 8.46 -10.03
N GLU A 53 -14.20 9.58 -10.56
CA GLU A 53 -13.40 10.63 -11.16
C GLU A 53 -13.34 11.84 -10.23
N SER A 54 -12.17 12.44 -10.10
CA SER A 54 -11.93 13.62 -9.26
C SER A 54 -10.84 14.49 -9.87
N GLY A 55 -10.89 15.80 -9.62
CA GLY A 55 -9.85 16.75 -10.07
C GLY A 55 -8.53 16.66 -9.31
N VAL A 56 -8.52 15.93 -8.18
CA VAL A 56 -7.32 15.57 -7.40
C VAL A 56 -7.46 14.13 -6.92
N PRO A 57 -6.35 13.38 -6.72
CA PRO A 57 -6.45 12.00 -6.26
C PRO A 57 -7.14 11.94 -4.88
N PRO A 58 -8.28 11.23 -4.76
CA PRO A 58 -8.92 11.06 -3.47
C PRO A 58 -8.06 10.17 -2.56
N THR A 59 -8.05 10.47 -1.27
CA THR A 59 -7.42 9.62 -0.26
C THR A 59 -8.15 8.28 -0.12
N PHE A 60 -7.48 7.31 0.49
CA PHE A 60 -8.09 6.01 0.80
C PHE A 60 -9.35 6.18 1.65
N GLU A 61 -9.31 7.08 2.63
CA GLU A 61 -10.43 7.38 3.52
C GLU A 61 -11.63 7.99 2.78
N GLU A 62 -11.39 8.88 1.82
CA GLU A 62 -12.43 9.46 0.97
C GLU A 62 -13.08 8.43 0.05
N LEU A 63 -12.30 7.40 -0.35
CA LEU A 63 -12.80 6.25 -1.10
C LEU A 63 -13.45 5.18 -0.22
N GLY A 64 -13.43 5.32 1.11
CA GLY A 64 -13.94 4.30 2.04
C GLY A 64 -13.03 3.08 2.19
N VAL A 65 -11.79 3.13 1.72
CA VAL A 65 -10.82 2.03 1.77
C VAL A 65 -9.99 2.12 3.06
N ASP A 66 -10.28 1.27 4.06
CA ASP A 66 -9.47 1.26 5.30
C ASP A 66 -8.08 0.68 5.04
N ARG A 67 -7.94 -0.42 4.29
CA ARG A 67 -6.66 -1.11 4.10
C ARG A 67 -6.58 -1.72 2.72
N GLY A 68 -5.35 -1.95 2.26
CA GLY A 68 -5.08 -2.64 1.01
C GLY A 68 -4.57 -1.70 -0.06
N LEU A 69 -5.24 -1.71 -1.22
CA LEU A 69 -4.78 -1.10 -2.46
C LEU A 69 -5.82 -0.17 -3.08
N VAL A 70 -5.35 0.91 -3.70
CA VAL A 70 -6.13 1.79 -4.56
C VAL A 70 -5.38 1.99 -5.87
N ARG A 71 -6.09 1.91 -7.00
CA ARG A 71 -5.56 2.27 -8.32
C ARG A 71 -5.94 3.71 -8.65
N TYR A 72 -4.96 4.56 -8.89
CA TYR A 72 -5.15 5.88 -9.48
C TYR A 72 -4.74 5.84 -10.96
N ARG A 73 -5.53 6.48 -11.83
CA ARG A 73 -5.23 6.62 -13.26
C ARG A 73 -5.24 8.09 -13.64
N VAL A 74 -4.25 8.54 -14.38
CA VAL A 74 -4.14 9.92 -14.84
C VAL A 74 -3.45 10.00 -16.19
N ALA A 75 -3.88 10.92 -17.05
CA ALA A 75 -3.26 11.16 -18.34
C ALA A 75 -2.19 12.27 -18.24
N VAL A 76 -1.00 12.03 -18.77
CA VAL A 76 -0.05 13.09 -19.08
C VAL A 76 -0.49 13.69 -20.42
N PRO A 77 -0.90 14.96 -20.48
CA PRO A 77 -1.36 15.53 -21.74
C PRO A 77 -0.20 15.73 -22.70
N GLY A 78 -0.48 15.65 -24.00
CA GLY A 78 0.49 15.83 -25.07
C GLY A 78 0.20 17.05 -25.96
N PRO A 79 1.19 17.53 -26.73
CA PRO A 79 2.58 17.09 -26.71
C PRO A 79 3.35 17.67 -25.50
N ARG A 80 4.08 16.82 -24.77
CA ARG A 80 5.01 17.23 -23.70
C ARG A 80 6.31 16.48 -23.84
N GLN A 81 7.43 17.17 -23.63
CA GLN A 81 8.72 16.50 -23.52
C GLN A 81 8.78 15.62 -22.27
N ALA A 82 9.78 14.75 -22.22
CA ALA A 82 10.02 13.88 -21.07
C ALA A 82 10.37 14.73 -19.84
N TYR A 83 9.56 14.64 -18.79
CA TYR A 83 9.83 15.27 -17.50
C TYR A 83 9.70 14.28 -16.34
N PRO A 84 10.35 14.56 -15.20
CA PRO A 84 10.17 13.78 -13.99
C PRO A 84 8.69 13.68 -13.61
N LEU A 85 8.21 12.47 -13.33
CA LEU A 85 6.85 12.23 -12.86
C LEU A 85 6.89 11.66 -11.45
N GLY A 86 6.11 12.23 -10.53
CA GLY A 86 6.09 11.81 -9.14
C GLY A 86 4.75 11.99 -8.44
N ALA A 87 4.61 11.38 -7.27
CA ALA A 87 3.45 11.45 -6.41
C ALA A 87 3.82 12.17 -5.10
N SER A 88 3.34 13.39 -4.95
CA SER A 88 3.53 14.18 -3.73
C SER A 88 2.59 13.68 -2.63
N GLY A 89 3.10 13.60 -1.40
CA GLY A 89 2.33 13.09 -0.25
C GLY A 89 1.90 11.63 -0.40
N LEU A 90 2.63 10.84 -1.20
CA LEU A 90 2.38 9.42 -1.35
C LEU A 90 2.52 8.70 -0.01
N ARG A 91 1.52 7.91 0.34
CA ARG A 91 1.41 7.15 1.60
C ARG A 91 0.83 5.76 1.31
N ASP A 92 1.64 4.71 1.15
CA ASP A 92 3.09 4.66 1.47
C ASP A 92 3.96 4.30 0.28
N ARG A 93 3.42 3.50 -0.65
CA ARG A 93 4.16 2.94 -1.78
C ARG A 93 3.25 2.81 -2.98
N ALA A 94 3.77 3.09 -4.18
CA ALA A 94 3.07 2.83 -5.42
C ALA A 94 3.92 2.05 -6.42
N VAL A 95 3.33 1.05 -7.08
CA VAL A 95 3.88 0.50 -8.32
C VAL A 95 3.26 1.28 -9.47
N VAL A 96 4.09 1.83 -10.35
CA VAL A 96 3.64 2.73 -11.41
C VAL A 96 3.87 2.09 -12.78
N SER A 97 2.87 2.18 -13.63
CA SER A 97 2.94 1.84 -15.06
C SER A 97 2.65 3.06 -15.92
N VAL A 98 3.28 3.11 -17.09
CA VAL A 98 3.06 4.10 -18.15
C VAL A 98 2.70 3.32 -19.40
N ASP A 99 1.55 3.61 -20.00
CA ASP A 99 0.98 2.91 -21.15
C ASP A 99 1.00 1.37 -20.99
N GLY A 100 0.63 0.91 -19.79
CA GLY A 100 0.60 -0.52 -19.43
C GLY A 100 1.96 -1.16 -19.15
N VAL A 101 3.08 -0.43 -19.30
CA VAL A 101 4.43 -0.93 -19.02
C VAL A 101 4.89 -0.46 -17.64
N ARG A 102 5.41 -1.37 -16.81
CA ARG A 102 5.93 -1.03 -15.48
C ARG A 102 7.09 -0.05 -15.59
N ALA A 103 6.90 1.16 -15.07
CA ALA A 103 7.87 2.25 -15.09
C ALA A 103 8.72 2.32 -13.82
N GLY A 104 8.17 1.89 -12.67
CA GLY A 104 8.94 1.91 -11.43
C GLY A 104 8.12 1.67 -10.18
N VAL A 105 8.77 1.93 -9.04
CA VAL A 105 8.15 1.95 -7.71
C VAL A 105 8.53 3.27 -7.07
N VAL A 106 7.54 3.96 -6.53
CA VAL A 106 7.73 5.19 -5.74
C VAL A 106 7.31 4.93 -4.28
N THR A 107 7.94 5.65 -3.35
CA THR A 107 7.71 5.53 -1.90
C THR A 107 7.62 6.93 -1.27
N GLU A 108 7.27 7.00 0.01
CA GLU A 108 7.37 8.23 0.82
C GLU A 108 8.74 8.92 0.70
N GLU A 109 9.83 8.14 0.66
CA GLU A 109 11.21 8.64 0.60
C GLU A 109 11.67 8.96 -0.84
N SER A 110 11.08 8.30 -1.83
CA SER A 110 11.42 8.43 -3.25
C SER A 110 10.14 8.55 -4.08
N GLY A 111 9.59 9.76 -4.09
CA GLY A 111 8.28 10.03 -4.71
C GLY A 111 8.29 10.19 -6.23
N THR A 112 9.44 10.09 -6.90
CA THR A 112 9.59 10.36 -8.34
C THR A 112 10.12 9.13 -9.07
N LEU A 113 9.61 8.88 -10.29
CA LEU A 113 10.07 7.79 -11.13
C LEU A 113 11.55 7.93 -11.52
N PRO A 114 12.25 6.79 -11.76
CA PRO A 114 13.64 6.82 -12.18
C PRO A 114 13.82 7.42 -13.58
N GLU A 115 12.89 7.13 -14.49
CA GLU A 115 12.90 7.64 -15.87
C GLU A 115 11.82 8.71 -16.06
N PRO A 116 12.09 9.78 -16.82
CA PRO A 116 11.11 10.81 -17.11
C PRO A 116 10.04 10.30 -18.10
N VAL A 117 8.84 10.86 -18.01
CA VAL A 117 7.68 10.47 -18.82
C VAL A 117 7.36 11.58 -19.82
N ALA A 118 7.18 11.26 -21.09
CA ALA A 118 6.69 12.19 -22.12
C ALA A 118 5.16 12.06 -22.28
N GLY A 119 4.52 13.10 -22.81
CA GLY A 119 3.09 13.09 -23.11
C GLY A 119 2.82 13.09 -24.63
N PRO A 120 1.74 12.48 -25.12
CA PRO A 120 0.65 11.88 -24.35
C PRO A 120 1.02 10.50 -23.80
N ALA A 121 0.56 10.19 -22.58
CA ALA A 121 0.72 8.89 -21.95
C ALA A 121 -0.36 8.66 -20.87
N GLU A 122 -0.73 7.41 -20.64
CA GLU A 122 -1.58 7.00 -19.50
C GLU A 122 -0.69 6.49 -18.35
N VAL A 123 -0.87 7.02 -17.15
CA VAL A 123 -0.14 6.62 -15.95
C VAL A 123 -1.10 5.95 -14.98
N GLU A 124 -0.76 4.74 -14.54
CA GLU A 124 -1.46 4.08 -13.44
C GLU A 124 -0.55 3.97 -12.23
N LEU A 125 -1.08 4.29 -11.04
CA LEU A 125 -0.41 4.12 -9.76
C LEU A 125 -1.22 3.13 -8.91
N TRP A 126 -0.64 1.96 -8.66
CA TRP A 126 -1.16 0.98 -7.72
C TRP A 126 -0.59 1.25 -6.33
N VAL A 127 -1.34 2.00 -5.53
CA VAL A 127 -0.91 2.49 -4.21
C VAL A 127 -1.31 1.50 -3.14
N GLU A 128 -0.38 1.19 -2.24
CA GLU A 128 -0.57 0.27 -1.13
C GLU A 128 -0.43 1.03 0.21
N SER A 129 -1.35 0.75 1.13
CA SER A 129 -1.23 1.16 2.53
C SER A 129 -0.47 0.11 3.33
N LEU A 130 0.71 0.47 3.84
CA LEU A 130 1.56 -0.41 4.66
C LEU A 130 1.26 -0.29 6.17
N GLY A 131 0.13 0.33 6.51
CA GLY A 131 -0.36 0.51 7.88
C GLY A 131 -0.31 1.96 8.35
N ARG A 132 -1.33 2.37 9.11
CA ARG A 132 -1.39 3.72 9.68
C ARG A 132 -0.43 3.87 10.85
N VAL A 133 0.16 5.06 10.95
CA VAL A 133 0.96 5.45 12.12
C VAL A 133 0.08 5.34 13.37
N ASN A 134 0.58 4.68 14.41
CA ASN A 134 -0.16 4.41 15.64
C ASN A 134 0.30 5.26 16.85
N TYR A 135 1.27 6.16 16.65
CA TYR A 135 1.80 7.02 17.70
C TYR A 135 2.46 8.29 17.12
N GLY A 136 2.37 9.40 17.86
CA GLY A 136 3.06 10.65 17.53
C GLY A 136 2.27 11.61 16.62
N PRO A 137 2.92 12.65 16.09
CA PRO A 137 2.25 13.78 15.43
C PRO A 137 1.59 13.44 14.08
N ARG A 138 1.91 12.26 13.54
CA ARG A 138 1.41 11.74 12.26
C ARG A 138 0.17 10.84 12.43
N LEU A 139 -0.37 10.75 13.64
CA LEU A 139 -1.56 9.97 13.92
C LEU A 139 -2.77 10.53 13.16
N GLY A 140 -3.52 9.65 12.49
CA GLY A 140 -4.72 10.02 11.74
C GLY A 140 -4.45 10.60 10.34
N GLU A 141 -3.19 10.64 9.89
CA GLU A 141 -2.90 11.03 8.50
C GLU A 141 -3.51 10.04 7.50
N PRO A 142 -4.13 10.53 6.41
CA PRO A 142 -4.76 9.69 5.41
C PRO A 142 -3.75 8.93 4.56
N LYS A 143 -4.22 7.90 3.85
CA LYS A 143 -3.43 7.07 2.94
C LYS A 143 -3.75 7.39 1.47
N GLY A 144 -2.89 6.95 0.56
CA GLY A 144 -3.00 7.25 -0.88
C GLY A 144 -2.05 8.35 -1.34
N VAL A 145 -2.47 9.15 -2.31
CA VAL A 145 -1.69 10.28 -2.84
C VAL A 145 -2.29 11.58 -2.32
N THR A 146 -1.74 12.14 -1.23
CA THR A 146 -2.38 13.29 -0.56
C THR A 146 -1.97 14.65 -1.12
N GLY A 147 -0.87 14.70 -1.87
CA GLY A 147 -0.29 15.93 -2.40
C GLY A 147 -0.39 16.06 -3.92
N GLY A 148 -1.02 15.10 -4.61
CA GLY A 148 -1.19 15.10 -6.07
C GLY A 148 -0.10 14.36 -6.86
N VAL A 149 -0.38 14.12 -8.15
CA VAL A 149 0.60 13.60 -9.12
C VAL A 149 1.17 14.79 -9.90
N LEU A 150 2.49 14.85 -10.01
CA LEU A 150 3.19 15.96 -10.64
C LEU A 150 3.99 15.49 -11.85
N HIS A 151 3.89 16.25 -12.93
CA HIS A 151 4.79 16.23 -14.06
C HIS A 151 5.69 17.46 -13.96
N GLU A 152 6.93 17.27 -13.48
CA GLU A 152 7.83 18.30 -12.98
C GLU A 152 7.17 19.14 -11.86
N ARG A 153 6.68 20.35 -12.19
CA ARG A 153 6.03 21.28 -11.25
C ARG A 153 4.54 21.45 -11.52
N GLN A 154 4.00 20.71 -12.50
CA GLN A 154 2.61 20.79 -12.91
C GLN A 154 1.81 19.65 -12.30
N TYR A 155 0.72 19.97 -11.60
CA TYR A 155 -0.27 18.96 -11.23
C TYR A 155 -0.92 18.40 -12.49
N LEU A 156 -1.09 17.09 -12.51
CA LEU A 156 -1.88 16.37 -13.49
C LEU A 156 -3.30 16.15 -12.96
#